data_AF-A0A8T7CJK6-F1
#
_entry.id   AF-A0A8T7CJK6-F1
#
_cell.length_a   1.000
_cell.length_b   1.000
_cell.length_c   1.000
_cell.angle_alpha   90.00
_cell.angle_beta   90.00
_cell.angle_gamma   90.00
#
_symmetry.space_group_name_H-M   'P 1'
#
loop_
_entity.id
_entity.type
_entity.pdbx_description
1 polymer ?
#
loop_
_entity_poly.entity_id
_entity_poly.type
_entity_poly.pdbx_seq_one_letter_code
_entity_poly.pdbx_strand_id
1 'polypeptide(L)' 'PEAFQGVLVKEDDLKNTTYKFTLEDGSVLEVKGNEEVEYDGDVHTAANLFDALKEGYYGKL' A
#
# COMPACT_ATOMS: atom_id res chain seq x y z
N PRO A 1 -8.95 14.98 -22.87
CA PRO A 1 -9.86 14.30 -21.92
C PRO A 1 -8.99 13.71 -20.81
N GLU A 2 -9.16 14.19 -19.58
CA GLU A 2 -8.36 13.78 -18.42
C GLU A 2 -8.64 12.31 -18.12
N ALA A 3 -7.64 11.46 -18.40
CA ALA A 3 -7.70 10.06 -18.02
C ALA A 3 -7.61 9.98 -16.50
N PHE A 4 -8.77 9.93 -15.83
CA PHE A 4 -8.85 9.38 -14.48
C PHE A 4 -8.63 7.87 -14.60
N GLN A 5 -7.36 7.50 -14.68
CA GLN A 5 -6.89 6.12 -14.59
C GLN A 5 -6.29 5.85 -13.20
N GLY A 6 -6.78 6.57 -12.19
CA GLY A 6 -6.55 6.25 -10.78
C GLY A 6 -7.74 5.45 -10.28
N VAL A 7 -7.50 4.25 -9.75
CA VAL A 7 -8.51 3.40 -9.14
C VAL A 7 -9.24 4.21 -8.06
N LEU A 8 -10.53 4.54 -8.29
CA LEU A 8 -11.36 5.22 -7.30
C LEU A 8 -11.78 4.21 -6.22
N VAL A 9 -10.84 3.81 -5.36
CA VAL A 9 -11.16 2.96 -4.20
C VAL A 9 -11.88 3.81 -3.17
N LYS A 10 -13.01 3.33 -2.65
CA LYS A 10 -13.73 4.02 -1.57
C LYS A 10 -13.01 3.79 -0.25
N GLU A 11 -13.00 4.79 0.62
CA GLU A 11 -12.37 4.70 1.95
C GLU A 11 -12.90 3.53 2.79
N ASP A 12 -14.19 3.20 2.67
CA ASP A 12 -14.78 2.03 3.33
C ASP A 12 -14.20 0.70 2.84
N ASP A 13 -13.99 0.55 1.53
CA ASP A 13 -13.36 -0.65 0.97
C ASP A 13 -11.91 -0.79 1.49
N LEU A 14 -11.18 0.32 1.62
CA LEU A 14 -9.83 0.35 2.18
C LEU A 14 -9.81 -0.08 3.66
N LYS A 15 -10.74 0.43 4.48
CA LYS A 15 -10.86 0.06 5.90
C LYS A 15 -11.21 -1.42 6.12
N ASN A 16 -11.98 -2.00 5.19
CA ASN A 16 -12.40 -3.39 5.28
C ASN A 16 -11.37 -4.37 4.73
N THR A 17 -10.43 -3.90 3.92
CA THR A 17 -9.36 -4.73 3.35
C THR A 17 -8.13 -4.76 4.25
N THR A 18 -7.62 -5.95 4.57
CA THR A 18 -6.37 -6.13 5.34
C THR A 18 -5.25 -6.55 4.39
N TYR A 19 -4.13 -5.84 4.44
CA TYR A 19 -2.91 -6.11 3.69
C TYR A 19 -1.85 -6.73 4.61
N LYS A 20 -0.97 -7.54 4.02
CA LYS A 20 0.12 -8.22 4.72
C LYS A 20 1.46 -7.85 4.10
N PHE A 21 2.39 -7.37 4.92
CA PHE A 21 3.75 -7.06 4.52
C PHE A 21 4.71 -7.99 5.24
N THR A 22 5.64 -8.59 4.51
CA THR A 22 6.74 -9.34 5.12
C THR A 22 7.87 -8.36 5.41
N LEU A 23 8.23 -8.22 6.68
CA LEU A 23 9.34 -7.39 7.12
C LEU A 23 10.67 -8.11 6.89
N GLU A 24 11.78 -7.36 6.96
CA GLU A 24 13.14 -7.89 6.73
C GLU A 24 13.53 -9.01 7.71
N ASP A 25 12.99 -8.96 8.93
CA ASP A 25 13.17 -9.99 9.97
C ASP A 25 12.37 -11.29 9.69
N GLY A 26 11.55 -11.31 8.63
CA GLY A 26 10.68 -12.43 8.27
C GLY A 26 9.32 -12.44 8.98
N SER A 27 9.10 -11.50 9.89
CA SER A 27 7.80 -11.25 10.53
C SER A 27 6.78 -10.67 9.55
N VAL A 28 5.48 -10.89 9.80
CA VAL A 28 4.39 -10.36 8.95
C VAL A 28 3.64 -9.24 9.68
N LEU A 29 3.55 -8.08 9.04
CA LEU A 29 2.76 -6.94 9.48
C LEU A 29 1.40 -6.94 8.77
N GLU A 30 0.31 -6.96 9.54
CA GLU A 30 -1.06 -6.90 9.03
C GLU A 30 -1.69 -5.54 9.33
N VAL A 31 -2.09 -4.80 8.29
CA VAL A 31 -2.63 -3.44 8.41
C VAL A 31 -3.81 -3.22 7.47
N LYS A 32 -4.74 -2.32 7.83
CA LYS A 32 -5.88 -1.99 6.96
C LYS A 32 -5.44 -1.11 5.80
N GLY A 33 -6.14 -1.19 4.68
CA GLY A 33 -5.80 -0.46 3.45
C GLY A 33 -5.70 1.05 3.61
N ASN A 34 -6.45 1.63 4.55
CA ASN A 34 -6.45 3.05 4.86
C ASN A 34 -5.41 3.46 5.91
N GLU A 35 -4.75 2.51 6.57
CA GLU A 35 -3.75 2.81 7.59
C GLU A 35 -2.45 3.25 6.95
N GLU A 36 -1.77 4.17 7.62
CA GLU A 36 -0.48 4.71 7.21
C GLU A 36 0.66 3.75 7.62
N VAL A 37 1.57 3.52 6.69
CA VAL A 37 2.74 2.66 6.83
C VAL A 37 3.96 3.46 6.38
N GLU A 38 4.95 3.55 7.24
CA GLU A 38 6.25 4.13 6.91
C GLU A 38 7.13 3.05 6.25
N TYR A 39 7.65 3.36 5.06
CA TYR A 39 8.54 2.48 4.33
C TYR A 39 9.59 3.31 3.57
N ASP A 40 10.87 3.00 3.75
CA ASP A 40 12.00 3.73 3.15
C ASP A 40 12.06 5.24 3.50
N GLY A 41 11.47 5.64 4.63
CA GLY A 41 11.44 7.03 5.08
C GLY A 41 10.27 7.87 4.56
N ASP A 42 9.40 7.29 3.73
CA ASP A 42 8.15 7.90 3.26
C ASP A 42 6.92 7.20 3.86
N VAL A 43 5.84 7.96 4.06
CA VAL A 43 4.57 7.46 4.60
C VAL A 43 3.56 7.24 3.49
N HIS A 44 3.01 6.03 3.42
CA HIS A 44 2.02 5.62 2.43
C HIS A 44 0.85 4.91 3.08
N THR A 45 -0.33 4.92 2.46
CA THR A 45 -1.39 4.00 2.89
C THR A 45 -1.03 2.57 2.53
N ALA A 46 -1.46 1.60 3.34
CA ALA A 46 -1.16 0.20 3.10
C ALA A 46 -1.61 -0.29 1.71
N ALA A 47 -2.76 0.17 1.22
CA ALA A 47 -3.22 -0.21 -0.11
C ALA A 47 -2.29 0.29 -1.22
N ASN A 48 -1.82 1.55 -1.11
CA ASN A 48 -0.91 2.13 -2.10
C ASN A 48 0.48 1.49 -2.04
N LEU A 49 1.01 1.27 -0.83
CA LEU A 49 2.31 0.63 -0.65
C LEU A 49 2.32 -0.81 -1.20
N PHE A 50 1.25 -1.57 -0.94
CA PHE A 50 1.14 -2.94 -1.43
C PHE A 50 1.13 -3.02 -2.96
N ASP A 51 0.39 -2.12 -3.62
CA ASP A 51 0.34 -2.06 -5.08
C ASP A 51 1.71 -1.69 -5.67
N ALA A 52 2.36 -0.65 -5.12
CA ALA A 52 3.70 -0.23 -5.54
C ALA A 52 4.77 -1.31 -5.38
N LEU A 53 4.72 -2.10 -4.30
CA LEU A 53 5.62 -3.25 -4.07
C LEU A 53 5.33 -4.39 -5.05
N LYS A 54 4.04 -4.69 -5.31
CA LYS A 54 3.62 -5.75 -6.24
C LYS A 54 4.02 -5.45 -7.67
N GLU A 55 3.87 -4.21 -8.10
CA GLU A 55 4.27 -3.75 -9.44
C GLU A 55 5.80 -3.57 -9.57
N GLY A 56 6.54 -3.62 -8.45
CA GLY A 56 7.99 -3.54 -8.42
C GLY A 56 8.56 -2.14 -8.62
N TYR A 57 7.77 -1.11 -8.28
CA TYR A 57 8.21 0.30 -8.33
C TYR A 57 9.02 0.72 -7.11
N TYR A 58 8.88 0.02 -5.99
CA TYR A 58 9.65 0.31 -4.78
C TYR A 58 11.02 -0.40 -4.80
N GLY A 59 12.11 0.35 -4.59
CA GLY A 59 13.49 -0.16 -4.58
C GLY A 59 14.22 -0.16 -5.94
N LYS A 60 13.67 0.51 -6.96
CA LYS A 60 14.26 0.60 -8.33
C LYS A 60 14.91 1.96 -8.68
N LEU A 61 15.02 2.90 -7.74
CA LEU A 61 15.73 4.16 -7.95
C LEU A 61 17.22 4.03 -7.57
#